data_AF-A0A7L3DJ87-F1
#
_entry.id   AF-A0A7L3DJ87-F1
#
_cell.length_a   1.000
_cell.length_b   1.000
_cell.length_c   1.000
_cell.angle_alpha   90.00
_cell.angle_beta   90.00
_cell.angle_gamma   90.00
#
_symmetry.space_group_name_H-M   'P 1'
#
loop_
_entity.id
_entity.type
_entity.pdbx_description
1 polymer ?
#
loop_
_entity_poly.entity_id
_entity_poly.type
_entity_poly.pdbx_seq_one_letter_code
_entity_poly.pdbx_strand_id
1 'polypeptide(L)'
;TLFSILIMLTILTNCVFMTWNNLPDWTKNVEYTFTGIYTFEFLVKILARGFCINDFTCLRDPWNWLDFVVISFAYITEFISLGNVSALRTFRVLRALKTISVIPGLKTIVGALIQSVKKLSDVMILTVFCLSVFALIGLQLFMGSLKNKCLFWP
;
A
#
# COMPACT_ATOMS: atom_id res chain seq x y z
N THR A 1 19.60 9.88 14.22
CA THR A 1 20.41 9.44 13.06
C THR A 1 20.68 7.95 13.09
N LEU A 2 21.33 7.40 14.13
CA LEU A 2 21.57 5.95 14.27
C LEU A 2 20.29 5.10 14.23
N PHE A 3 19.27 5.48 14.99
CA PHE A 3 17.98 4.79 15.00
C PHE A 3 17.31 4.76 13.62
N SER A 4 17.31 5.87 12.89
CA SER A 4 16.73 5.96 11.54
C SER A 4 17.48 5.10 10.53
N ILE A 5 18.81 4.97 10.66
CA ILE A 5 19.65 4.11 9.81
C ILE A 5 19.33 2.63 10.07
N LEU A 6 19.17 2.24 11.34
CA LEU A 6 18.79 0.87 11.72
C LEU A 6 17.42 0.48 11.15
N ILE A 7 16.43 1.39 11.21
CA ILE A 7 15.09 1.13 10.64
C ILE A 7 15.17 1.02 9.12
N MET A 8 15.93 1.87 8.45
CA MET A 8 16.12 1.81 7.00
C MET A 8 16.76 0.48 6.56
N LEU A 9 17.78 0.00 7.27
CA LEU A 9 18.40 -1.30 7.02
C LEU A 9 17.42 -2.46 7.27
N THR A 10 16.60 -2.37 8.32
CA THR A 10 15.54 -3.35 8.62
C THR A 10 14.50 -3.43 7.51
N ILE A 11 14.09 -2.29 6.95
CA ILE A 11 13.14 -2.24 5.83
C ILE A 11 13.78 -2.83 4.56
N LEU A 12 15.01 -2.45 4.23
CA LEU A 12 15.71 -2.98 3.05
C LEU A 12 15.90 -4.49 3.12
N THR A 13 16.32 -5.01 4.27
CA THR A 13 16.46 -6.47 4.47
C THR A 13 15.11 -7.18 4.35
N ASN A 14 14.02 -6.60 4.87
CA ASN A 14 12.67 -7.16 4.71
C ASN A 14 12.20 -7.15 3.24
N CYS A 15 12.51 -6.11 2.47
CA CYS A 15 12.21 -6.05 1.03
C CYS A 15 12.99 -7.11 0.24
N VAL A 16 14.27 -7.34 0.56
CA VAL A 16 15.06 -8.42 -0.06
C VAL A 16 14.45 -9.78 0.25
N PHE A 17 14.04 -10.02 1.50
CA PHE A 17 13.34 -11.26 1.88
C PHE A 17 12.01 -11.46 1.11
N MET A 18 11.27 -10.39 0.84
CA MET A 18 10.02 -10.48 0.06
C MET A 18 10.22 -10.85 -1.41
N THR A 19 11.40 -10.60 -1.99
CA THR A 19 11.68 -11.00 -3.38
C THR A 19 11.97 -12.50 -3.54
N TRP A 20 12.15 -13.22 -2.43
CA TRP A 20 12.42 -14.66 -2.47
C TRP A 20 11.12 -15.46 -2.61
N ASN A 21 10.93 -16.14 -3.75
CA ASN A 21 9.68 -16.84 -4.07
C ASN A 21 9.40 -18.09 -3.23
N ASN A 22 10.46 -18.81 -2.82
CA ASN A 22 10.35 -19.98 -1.95
C ASN A 22 10.66 -19.55 -0.52
N LEU A 23 9.65 -19.47 0.32
CA LEU A 23 9.77 -19.06 1.71
C LEU A 23 10.01 -20.30 2.59
N PRO A 24 11.26 -20.57 3.04
CA PRO A 24 11.52 -21.66 3.97
C PRO A 24 10.91 -21.36 5.35
N ASP A 25 10.61 -22.39 6.15
CA ASP A 25 9.84 -22.23 7.40
C ASP A 25 10.50 -21.31 8.44
N TRP A 26 11.83 -21.18 8.43
CA TRP A 26 12.56 -20.26 9.31
C TRP A 26 12.29 -18.78 9.01
N THR A 27 11.84 -18.45 7.80
CA THR A 27 11.53 -17.06 7.43
C THR A 27 10.33 -16.51 8.20
N LYS A 28 9.40 -17.36 8.67
CA LYS A 28 8.28 -16.94 9.53
C LYS A 28 8.79 -16.26 10.81
N ASN A 29 9.79 -16.84 11.47
CA ASN A 29 10.39 -16.29 12.70
C ASN A 29 11.06 -14.93 12.44
N VAL A 30 11.65 -14.77 11.25
CA VAL A 30 12.23 -13.50 10.82
C VAL A 30 11.14 -12.45 10.57
N GLU A 31 10.00 -12.84 9.98
CA GLU A 31 8.84 -11.95 9.79
C GLU A 31 8.22 -11.47 11.12
N TYR A 32 8.14 -12.34 12.12
CA TYR A 32 7.76 -11.96 13.49
C TYR A 32 8.73 -10.95 14.09
N THR A 33 10.03 -11.18 13.93
CA THR A 33 11.08 -10.28 14.44
C THR A 33 10.97 -8.91 13.80
N PHE A 34 10.77 -8.84 12.48
CA PHE A 34 10.53 -7.58 11.78
C PHE A 34 9.28 -6.85 12.29
N THR A 35 8.19 -7.58 12.51
CA THR A 35 6.93 -7.01 13.04
C THR A 35 7.13 -6.44 14.46
N GLY A 36 7.89 -7.13 15.31
CA GLY A 36 8.26 -6.66 16.64
C GLY A 36 9.09 -5.37 16.60
N ILE A 37 10.09 -5.30 15.73
CA ILE A 37 10.93 -4.09 15.54
C ILE A 37 10.07 -2.90 15.10
N TYR A 38 9.15 -3.09 14.14
CA TYR A 38 8.28 -2.02 13.67
C TYR A 38 7.30 -1.54 14.75
N THR A 39 6.79 -2.46 15.55
CA THR A 39 5.89 -2.13 16.67
C THR A 39 6.63 -1.31 17.72
N PHE A 40 7.84 -1.74 18.09
CA PHE A 40 8.67 -1.02 19.06
C PHE A 40 9.03 0.39 18.56
N GLU A 41 9.39 0.53 17.28
CA GLU A 41 9.69 1.82 16.69
C GLU A 41 8.50 2.78 16.74
N PHE A 42 7.31 2.30 16.39
CA PHE A 42 6.09 3.11 16.43
C PHE A 42 5.73 3.51 17.86
N LEU A 43 5.90 2.59 18.82
CA LEU A 43 5.70 2.87 20.24
C LEU A 43 6.66 3.96 20.74
N VAL A 44 7.94 3.89 20.39
CA VAL A 44 8.94 4.91 20.72
C VAL A 44 8.61 6.26 20.06
N LYS A 45 8.21 6.27 18.78
CA LYS A 45 7.78 7.51 18.08
C LYS A 45 6.58 8.16 18.76
N ILE A 46 5.61 7.36 19.16
CA ILE A 46 4.40 7.80 19.86
C ILE A 46 4.75 8.38 21.24
N LEU A 47 5.55 7.65 22.03
CA LEU A 47 5.92 8.08 23.37
C LEU A 47 6.78 9.35 23.33
N ALA A 48 7.70 9.46 22.37
CA ALA A 48 8.55 10.64 22.19
C ALA A 48 7.79 11.87 21.69
N ARG A 49 6.72 11.69 20.90
CA ARG A 49 5.86 12.80 20.43
C ARG A 49 4.71 13.14 21.41
N GLY A 50 4.58 12.39 22.50
CA GLY A 50 3.59 12.59 23.57
C GLY A 50 2.27 11.87 23.29
N PHE A 51 1.96 10.87 24.13
CA PHE A 51 0.82 9.98 23.88
C PHE A 51 -0.53 10.47 24.44
N CYS A 52 -0.59 11.30 25.50
CA CYS A 52 -1.87 11.48 26.22
C CYS A 52 -2.06 12.81 26.98
N ILE A 53 -1.64 13.99 26.49
CA ILE A 53 -2.03 15.28 27.12
C ILE A 53 -2.66 16.28 26.14
N ASN A 54 -2.51 16.09 24.83
CA ASN A 54 -3.19 16.92 23.84
C ASN A 54 -3.90 16.00 22.84
N ASP A 55 -5.23 15.95 22.91
CA ASP A 55 -6.14 15.14 22.09
C ASP A 55 -6.02 15.30 20.56
N PHE A 56 -5.04 16.07 20.04
CA PHE A 56 -5.04 16.50 18.64
C PHE A 56 -3.68 16.60 17.93
N THR A 57 -2.63 15.87 18.34
CA THR A 57 -1.31 16.05 17.68
C THR A 57 -0.77 14.81 16.94
N CYS A 58 -1.17 13.58 17.27
CA CYS A 58 -0.66 12.38 16.58
C CYS A 58 -1.34 12.09 15.23
N LEU A 59 -2.56 12.60 15.02
CA LEU A 59 -3.39 12.36 13.82
C LEU A 59 -3.24 13.42 12.71
N ARG A 60 -2.47 14.50 12.95
CA ARG A 60 -2.34 15.62 11.99
C ARG A 60 -1.31 15.34 10.89
N ASP A 61 -0.36 14.44 11.14
CA ASP A 61 0.60 13.97 10.15
C ASP A 61 0.06 12.73 9.42
N PRO A 62 -0.34 12.83 8.14
CA PRO A 62 -0.86 11.67 7.37
C PRO A 62 0.15 10.53 7.25
N TRP A 63 1.44 10.84 7.38
CA TRP A 63 2.54 9.86 7.37
C TRP A 63 2.56 8.95 8.59
N ASN A 64 2.12 9.44 9.75
CA ASN A 64 2.05 8.64 10.97
C ASN A 64 0.84 7.69 10.94
N TRP A 65 -0.22 8.08 10.23
CA TRP A 65 -1.35 7.21 9.89
C TRP A 65 -0.94 6.01 9.05
N LEU A 66 -0.07 6.22 8.06
CA LEU A 66 0.46 5.12 7.25
C LEU A 66 1.21 4.09 8.13
N ASP A 67 2.06 4.55 9.07
CA ASP A 67 2.78 3.68 10.00
C ASP A 67 1.81 2.86 10.88
N PHE A 68 0.75 3.50 11.40
CA PHE A 68 -0.30 2.82 12.18
C PHE A 68 -1.04 1.75 11.39
N VAL A 69 -1.44 2.07 10.15
CA VAL A 69 -2.15 1.16 9.26
C VAL A 69 -1.30 -0.06 8.90
N VAL A 70 -0.01 0.13 8.63
CA VAL A 70 0.91 -0.99 8.34
C VAL A 70 1.02 -1.95 9.54
N ILE A 71 1.12 -1.42 10.76
CA ILE A 71 1.24 -2.22 11.97
C ILE A 71 -0.09 -2.94 12.27
N SER A 72 -1.23 -2.24 12.16
CA SER A 72 -2.54 -2.87 12.41
C SER A 72 -2.81 -3.99 11.41
N PHE A 73 -2.50 -3.81 10.12
CA PHE A 73 -2.60 -4.90 9.14
C PHE A 73 -1.65 -6.06 9.45
N ALA A 74 -0.42 -5.79 9.90
CA ALA A 74 0.50 -6.85 10.32
C ALA A 74 -0.06 -7.68 11.49
N TYR A 75 -0.69 -7.05 12.48
CA TYR A 75 -1.33 -7.76 13.59
C TYR A 75 -2.61 -8.49 13.18
N ILE A 76 -3.46 -7.89 12.33
CA ILE A 76 -4.69 -8.52 11.85
C ILE A 76 -4.38 -9.79 11.05
N THR A 77 -3.36 -9.73 10.19
CA THR A 77 -2.92 -10.89 9.40
C THR A 77 -2.33 -12.00 10.26
N GLU A 78 -1.83 -11.68 11.45
CA GLU A 78 -1.32 -12.65 12.43
C GLU A 78 -2.45 -13.26 13.28
N PHE A 79 -3.38 -12.43 13.75
CA PHE A 79 -4.47 -12.84 14.63
C PHE A 79 -5.55 -13.63 13.89
N ILE A 80 -5.79 -13.27 12.64
CA ILE A 80 -6.76 -13.94 11.79
C ILE A 80 -5.95 -14.68 10.72
N SER A 81 -5.64 -15.95 11.00
CA SER A 81 -5.18 -16.89 9.99
C SER A 81 -6.33 -17.19 9.04
N LEU A 82 -6.70 -16.21 8.21
CA LEU A 82 -7.65 -16.40 7.11
C LEU A 82 -6.95 -17.33 6.13
N GLY A 83 -7.34 -18.61 6.17
CA GLY A 83 -6.72 -19.70 5.44
C GLY A 83 -6.35 -19.33 4.00
N ASN A 84 -5.09 -19.60 3.66
CA ASN A 84 -4.51 -19.64 2.31
C ASN A 84 -5.08 -18.66 1.26
N VAL A 85 -5.17 -17.37 1.56
CA VAL A 85 -5.52 -16.36 0.55
C VAL A 85 -4.25 -15.63 0.13
N SER A 86 -3.95 -15.69 -1.17
CA SER A 86 -2.86 -14.96 -1.84
C SER A 86 -2.78 -13.47 -1.42
N ALA A 87 -3.91 -12.87 -1.04
CA ALA A 87 -4.03 -11.51 -0.51
C ALA A 87 -3.14 -11.22 0.72
N LEU A 88 -2.90 -12.20 1.59
CA LEU A 88 -2.03 -12.04 2.76
C LEU A 88 -0.57 -11.74 2.39
N ARG A 89 -0.12 -12.20 1.22
CA ARG A 89 1.22 -11.89 0.69
C ARG A 89 1.30 -10.45 0.22
N THR A 90 0.24 -9.92 -0.39
CA THR A 90 0.17 -8.53 -0.87
C THR A 90 0.25 -7.53 0.28
N PHE A 91 -0.33 -7.83 1.45
CA PHE A 91 -0.24 -6.95 2.62
C PHE A 91 1.18 -6.77 3.16
N ARG A 92 2.09 -7.73 2.91
CA ARG A 92 3.50 -7.60 3.30
C ARG A 92 4.17 -6.43 2.59
N VAL A 93 3.82 -6.19 1.32
CA VAL A 93 4.37 -5.09 0.50
C VAL A 93 4.07 -3.71 1.09
N LEU A 94 3.00 -3.57 1.89
CA LEU A 94 2.71 -2.32 2.60
C LEU A 94 3.85 -1.90 3.55
N ARG A 95 4.66 -2.83 4.06
CA ARG A 95 5.85 -2.53 4.86
C ARG A 95 6.91 -1.74 4.08
N ALA A 96 7.01 -1.95 2.76
CA ALA A 96 7.92 -1.18 1.91
C ALA A 96 7.50 0.30 1.79
N LEU A 97 6.20 0.61 1.88
CA LEU A 97 5.68 1.98 1.88
C LEU A 97 6.14 2.77 3.12
N LYS A 98 6.53 2.10 4.21
CA LYS A 98 7.12 2.74 5.39
C LYS A 98 8.41 3.51 5.05
N THR A 99 9.13 3.13 4.00
CA THR A 99 10.30 3.88 3.51
C THR A 99 9.96 5.35 3.23
N ILE A 100 8.72 5.62 2.80
CA ILE A 100 8.22 6.98 2.54
C ILE A 100 8.09 7.78 3.84
N SER A 101 7.71 7.13 4.95
CA SER A 101 7.60 7.81 6.25
C SER A 101 8.98 8.09 6.90
N VAL A 102 10.01 7.31 6.56
CA VAL A 102 11.37 7.41 7.13
C VAL A 102 12.26 8.39 6.37
N ILE A 103 12.17 8.44 5.03
CA ILE A 103 13.00 9.32 4.21
C ILE A 103 12.29 10.66 3.97
N PRO A 104 12.78 11.78 4.53
CA PRO A 104 12.10 13.08 4.42
C PRO A 104 11.97 13.56 2.96
N GLY A 105 12.95 13.26 2.10
CA GLY A 105 12.90 13.59 0.68
C GLY A 105 11.76 12.88 -0.07
N LEU A 106 11.41 11.65 0.32
CA LEU A 106 10.37 10.87 -0.35
C LEU A 106 8.96 11.41 -0.03
N LYS A 107 8.77 11.98 1.17
CA LYS A 107 7.52 12.67 1.54
C LYS A 107 7.24 13.86 0.63
N THR A 108 8.25 14.65 0.33
CA THR A 108 8.14 15.82 -0.55
C THR A 108 7.76 15.40 -1.96
N ILE A 109 8.38 14.34 -2.48
CA ILE A 109 8.10 13.82 -3.83
C ILE A 109 6.64 13.33 -3.93
N VAL A 110 6.18 12.52 -2.97
CA VAL A 110 4.81 12.01 -2.98
C VAL A 110 3.79 13.15 -2.81
N GLY A 111 4.08 14.13 -1.95
CA GLY A 111 3.26 15.33 -1.81
C GLY A 111 3.13 16.11 -3.13
N ALA A 112 4.24 16.31 -3.84
CA ALA A 112 4.24 16.96 -5.15
C ALA A 112 3.47 16.14 -6.21
N LEU A 113 3.60 14.81 -6.19
CA LEU A 113 2.85 13.92 -7.08
C LEU A 113 1.34 14.03 -6.85
N ILE A 114 0.88 13.98 -5.59
CA ILE A 114 -0.53 14.13 -5.24
C ILE A 114 -1.05 15.51 -5.67
N GLN A 115 -0.24 16.56 -5.53
CA GLN A 115 -0.60 17.90 -5.99
C GLN A 115 -0.74 17.97 -7.52
N SER A 116 0.13 17.28 -8.27
CA SER A 116 0.02 17.18 -9.73
C SER A 116 -1.25 16.44 -10.16
N VAL A 117 -1.62 15.36 -9.47
CA VAL A 117 -2.88 14.64 -9.76
C VAL A 117 -4.10 15.53 -9.54
N LYS A 118 -4.11 16.36 -8.49
CA LYS A 118 -5.20 17.31 -8.25
C LYS A 118 -5.35 18.33 -9.37
N LYS A 119 -4.27 18.74 -10.05
CA LYS A 119 -4.36 19.63 -11.22
C LYS A 119 -4.88 18.92 -12.47
N LEU A 120 -4.72 17.61 -12.55
CA LEU A 120 -5.21 16.79 -13.65
C LEU A 120 -6.67 16.32 -13.46
N SER A 121 -7.31 16.63 -12.33
CA SER A 121 -8.68 16.16 -12.05
C SER A 121 -9.68 16.60 -13.12
N ASP A 122 -9.58 17.84 -13.60
CA ASP A 122 -10.51 18.40 -14.59
C ASP A 122 -10.36 17.67 -15.93
N VAL A 123 -9.12 17.39 -16.33
CA VAL A 123 -8.81 16.61 -17.55
C VAL A 123 -9.29 15.17 -17.40
N MET A 124 -9.14 14.57 -16.21
CA MET A 124 -9.61 13.22 -15.93
C MET A 124 -11.14 13.13 -16.05
N ILE A 125 -11.89 14.10 -15.51
CA ILE A 125 -13.35 14.15 -15.61
C ILE A 125 -13.78 14.27 -17.09
N LEU A 126 -13.16 15.18 -17.84
CA LEU A 126 -13.44 15.33 -19.27
C LEU A 126 -13.16 14.04 -20.05
N THR A 127 -12.05 13.37 -19.74
CA THR A 127 -11.65 12.12 -20.40
C THR A 127 -12.66 11.01 -20.10
N VAL A 128 -13.08 10.86 -18.84
CA VAL A 128 -14.08 9.85 -18.45
C VAL A 128 -15.43 10.13 -19.11
N PHE A 129 -15.84 11.39 -19.19
CA PHE A 129 -17.07 11.79 -19.89
C PHE A 129 -17.01 11.49 -21.38
N CYS A 130 -15.88 11.82 -22.03
CA CYS A 130 -15.68 11.55 -23.45
C CYS A 130 -15.70 10.04 -23.75
N LEU A 131 -14.99 9.25 -22.94
CA LEU A 131 -14.96 7.79 -23.05
C LEU A 131 -16.34 7.17 -22.82
N SER A 132 -17.15 7.71 -21.90
CA SER A 132 -18.50 7.17 -21.65
C SER A 132 -19.46 7.44 -22.82
N VAL A 133 -19.41 8.62 -23.44
CA VAL A 133 -20.20 8.93 -24.64
C VAL A 133 -19.83 8.00 -25.80
N PHE A 134 -18.53 7.86 -26.08
CA PHE A 134 -18.08 6.94 -27.13
C PHE A 134 -18.39 5.48 -26.81
N ALA A 135 -18.33 5.08 -25.53
CA ALA A 135 -18.70 3.73 -25.10
C ALA A 135 -20.20 3.46 -25.34
N LEU A 136 -21.09 4.42 -25.09
CA LEU A 136 -22.52 4.27 -25.36
C LEU A 136 -22.82 4.15 -26.86
N ILE A 137 -22.19 5.00 -27.69
CA ILE A 137 -22.30 4.92 -29.15
C ILE A 137 -21.78 3.57 -29.65
N GLY A 138 -20.59 3.16 -29.19
CA GLY A 138 -19.97 1.90 -29.54
C GLY A 138 -20.81 0.69 -29.10
N LEU A 139 -21.42 0.75 -27.92
CA LEU A 139 -22.31 -0.30 -27.44
C LEU A 139 -23.54 -0.43 -28.35
N GLN A 140 -24.18 0.68 -28.73
CA GLN A 140 -25.34 0.64 -29.63
C GLN A 140 -24.99 0.14 -31.04
N LEU A 141 -23.83 0.54 -31.58
CA LEU A 141 -23.40 0.14 -32.91
C LEU A 141 -22.91 -1.32 -33.00
N PHE A 142 -22.24 -1.81 -31.96
CA PHE A 142 -21.59 -3.13 -31.97
C PHE A 142 -22.26 -4.14 -31.03
N MET A 143 -23.48 -3.87 -30.57
CA MET A 143 -24.23 -4.79 -29.72
C MET A 143 -24.40 -6.14 -30.42
N GLY A 144 -23.83 -7.20 -29.84
CA GLY A 144 -23.96 -8.57 -30.34
C GLY A 144 -23.16 -8.91 -31.60
N SER A 145 -22.69 -7.92 -32.37
CA SER A 145 -21.94 -8.13 -33.62
C SER A 145 -20.64 -8.95 -33.42
N LEU A 146 -19.94 -8.74 -32.29
CA LEU A 146 -18.71 -9.48 -31.96
C LEU A 146 -18.94 -10.96 -31.57
N LYS A 147 -20.19 -11.41 -31.39
CA LYS A 147 -20.51 -12.81 -31.09
C LYS A 147 -20.80 -13.64 -32.34
N ASN A 148 -20.82 -13.03 -33.52
CA ASN A 148 -21.09 -13.73 -34.77
C ASN A 148 -20.01 -14.80 -35.01
N LYS A 149 -20.45 -16.05 -35.18
CA LYS A 149 -19.61 -17.20 -35.53
C LYS A 149 -20.20 -17.87 -36.76
N CYS A 150 -19.35 -18.27 -37.70
CA CYS A 150 -19.79 -19.10 -38.82
C CYS A 150 -19.99 -20.53 -38.30
N LEU A 151 -21.24 -20.99 -38.29
CA LEU A 151 -21.57 -22.37 -37.96
C LEU A 151 -21.71 -23.17 -39.25
N PHE A 152 -21.06 -24.32 -39.33
CA PHE A 152 -21.24 -25.26 -40.44
C PHE A 152 -22.62 -25.92 -40.29
N TRP A 153 -23.46 -25.79 -41.32
CA TRP A 153 -24.80 -26.39 -41.35
C TRP A 153 -24.66 -27.84 -41.88
N PRO A 154 -25.18 -28.87 -41.17
CA PRO A 154 -25.08 -30.27 -41.59
C PRO A 154 -25.99 -30.64 -42.76
#